data_AF-A0A4C1VT87-F1
#
_entry.id   AF-A0A4C1VT87-F1
#
_cell.length_a   1.000
_cell.length_b   1.000
_cell.length_c   1.000
_cell.angle_alpha   90.00
_cell.angle_beta   90.00
_cell.angle_gamma   90.00
#
_symmetry.space_group_name_H-M   'P 1'
#
loop_
_entity.id
_entity.type
_entity.pdbx_description
1 polymer ?
#
loop_
_entity_poly.entity_id
_entity_poly.type
_entity_poly.pdbx_seq_one_letter_code
_entity_poly.pdbx_strand_id
1 'polypeptide(L)'
;MAETTHNQVISIVDNLKKSAGNSENTLKSLESNDAKNDLSSVASKKKDKKPIENTIRGKPKSGKFWKERRDKFSSINKTKGLKQSFKKKTALREEYRRVRELSKQALEELKQKQIQRKERRKENIKRAEEKQRKAEIVQVITNTAKLKRMRKKQLRFIQKRDTNETVEKNK
;
A
#
# COMPACT_ATOMS: atom_id res chain seq x y z
N MET A 1 29.73 -13.89 34.07
CA MET A 1 28.43 -13.53 33.46
C MET A 1 28.47 -12.21 32.67
N ALA A 2 29.19 -11.18 33.11
CA ALA A 2 29.31 -9.91 32.37
C ALA A 2 30.29 -9.99 31.17
N GLU A 3 31.36 -10.76 31.28
CA GLU A 3 32.33 -10.94 30.19
C GLU A 3 31.74 -11.74 29.02
N THR A 4 30.88 -12.71 29.31
CA THR A 4 30.20 -13.53 28.30
C THR A 4 29.19 -12.72 27.49
N THR A 5 28.48 -11.78 28.13
CA THR A 5 27.56 -10.89 27.42
C THR A 5 28.32 -9.85 26.62
N HIS A 6 29.45 -9.34 27.13
CA HIS A 6 30.32 -8.44 26.39
C HIS A 6 30.87 -9.10 25.11
N ASN A 7 31.34 -10.34 25.20
CA ASN A 7 31.84 -11.10 24.05
C ASN A 7 30.72 -11.41 23.04
N GLN A 8 29.50 -11.70 23.51
CA GLN A 8 28.33 -11.86 22.63
C GLN A 8 28.00 -10.56 21.89
N VAL A 9 28.01 -9.41 22.58
CA VAL A 9 27.77 -8.11 21.95
C VAL A 9 28.84 -7.78 20.91
N ILE A 10 30.13 -8.03 21.20
CA ILE A 10 31.22 -7.85 20.24
C ILE A 10 30.99 -8.71 18.99
N SER A 11 30.63 -9.99 19.17
CA SER A 11 30.37 -10.89 18.04
C SER A 11 29.20 -10.44 17.16
N ILE A 12 28.16 -9.85 17.75
CA ILE A 12 27.00 -9.31 17.03
C ILE A 12 27.40 -8.06 16.25
N VAL A 13 28.19 -7.16 16.86
CA VAL A 13 28.70 -5.96 16.20
C VAL A 13 29.63 -6.32 15.03
N ASP A 14 30.49 -7.33 15.19
CA ASP A 14 31.37 -7.82 14.13
C ASP A 14 30.60 -8.43 12.97
N ASN A 15 29.51 -9.16 13.24
CA ASN A 15 28.64 -9.72 12.21
C ASN A 15 27.86 -8.63 11.46
N LEU A 16 27.38 -7.59 12.16
CA LEU A 16 26.75 -6.43 11.53
C LEU A 16 27.75 -5.68 10.64
N LYS A 17 28.99 -5.47 11.10
CA LYS A 17 30.05 -4.82 10.34
C LYS A 17 30.45 -5.63 9.10
N LYS A 18 30.53 -6.96 9.20
CA LYS A 18 30.75 -7.85 8.05
C LYS A 18 29.61 -7.78 7.03
N SER A 19 28.35 -7.72 7.49
CA SER A 19 27.19 -7.58 6.61
C SER A 19 27.16 -6.22 5.89
N ALA A 20 27.56 -5.14 6.57
CA ALA A 20 27.66 -3.80 6.00
C ALA A 20 28.81 -3.70 4.98
N GLY A 21 29.99 -4.28 5.28
CA GLY A 21 31.12 -4.33 4.35
C GLY A 21 30.82 -5.09 3.06
N ASN A 22 29.92 -6.09 3.10
CA ASN A 22 29.47 -6.79 1.90
C ASN A 22 28.55 -5.92 1.02
N SER A 23 27.75 -5.03 1.63
CA SER A 23 26.95 -4.02 0.91
C SER A 23 27.81 -2.89 0.34
N GLU A 24 28.85 -2.47 1.05
CA GLU A 24 29.79 -1.45 0.57
C GLU A 24 30.69 -1.99 -0.54
N ASN A 25 31.15 -3.25 -0.48
CA ASN A 25 31.91 -3.85 -1.58
C ASN A 25 31.07 -4.11 -2.83
N THR A 26 29.78 -4.42 -2.69
CA THR A 26 28.87 -4.53 -3.84
C THR A 26 28.56 -3.15 -4.44
N LEU A 27 28.38 -2.11 -3.62
CA LEU A 27 28.26 -0.71 -4.09
C LEU A 27 29.56 -0.20 -4.73
N LYS A 28 30.73 -0.54 -4.18
CA LYS A 28 32.04 -0.12 -4.71
C LYS A 28 32.42 -0.85 -6.00
N SER A 29 31.98 -2.09 -6.19
CA SER A 29 32.09 -2.81 -7.47
C SER A 29 31.17 -2.27 -8.56
N LEU A 30 30.08 -1.60 -8.17
CA LEU A 30 29.18 -0.86 -9.06
C LEU A 30 29.68 0.57 -9.34
N GLU A 31 30.45 1.18 -8.42
CA GLU A 31 31.03 2.52 -8.60
C GLU A 31 32.38 2.56 -9.33
N SER A 32 33.05 1.43 -9.54
CA SER A 32 34.39 1.39 -10.18
C SER A 32 34.41 0.94 -11.65
N ASN A 33 33.25 0.82 -12.31
CA ASN A 33 33.16 0.55 -13.75
C ASN A 33 32.64 1.73 -14.61
N ASP A 34 32.49 2.92 -14.04
CA ASP A 34 32.08 4.12 -14.79
C ASP A 34 32.84 5.36 -14.33
N ALA A 35 34.03 5.61 -14.90
CA ALA A 35 34.57 6.96 -15.08
C ALA A 35 35.96 6.95 -15.74
N LYS A 36 36.03 6.65 -17.05
CA LYS A 36 36.93 7.30 -18.01
C LYS A 36 36.34 7.20 -19.41
N ASN A 37 35.39 8.08 -19.71
CA ASN A 37 35.16 8.50 -21.07
C ASN A 37 35.09 10.03 -21.07
N ASP A 38 36.20 10.64 -21.44
CA ASP A 38 36.37 12.08 -21.59
C ASP A 38 35.33 12.61 -22.58
N LEU A 39 34.34 13.34 -22.05
CA LEU A 39 33.43 14.17 -22.83
C LEU A 39 33.47 15.60 -22.29
N SER A 40 34.66 16.19 -22.33
CA SER A 40 34.88 17.62 -22.10
C SER A 40 35.76 18.24 -23.19
N SER A 41 35.36 18.09 -24.45
CA SER A 41 35.67 19.05 -25.54
C SER A 41 34.92 18.70 -26.81
N VAL A 42 33.60 18.57 -26.74
CA VAL A 42 32.77 18.84 -27.92
C VAL A 42 31.87 19.98 -27.51
N ALA A 43 32.41 21.19 -27.70
CA ALA A 43 31.61 22.38 -27.91
C ALA A 43 30.35 21.95 -28.65
N SER A 44 29.20 22.23 -28.06
CA SER A 44 27.89 21.99 -28.61
C SER A 44 27.80 22.77 -29.93
N LYS A 45 28.35 22.17 -30.99
CA LYS A 45 27.82 22.27 -32.35
C LYS A 45 26.37 21.88 -32.15
N LYS A 46 25.53 22.90 -31.97
CA LYS A 46 24.12 22.84 -32.33
C LYS A 46 24.14 22.04 -33.61
N LYS A 47 23.64 20.80 -33.59
CA LYS A 47 23.39 20.08 -34.83
C LYS A 47 22.45 21.02 -35.56
N ASP A 48 23.01 21.73 -36.53
CA ASP A 48 22.26 22.54 -37.44
C ASP A 48 21.19 21.60 -37.95
N LYS A 49 19.96 21.80 -37.45
CA LYS A 49 18.79 21.27 -38.13
C LYS A 49 18.97 21.86 -39.51
N LYS A 50 19.45 21.07 -40.48
CA LYS A 50 19.50 21.49 -41.87
C LYS A 50 18.17 22.18 -42.11
N PRO A 51 18.17 23.47 -42.52
CA PRO A 51 16.93 24.18 -42.68
C PRO A 51 16.10 23.32 -43.61
N ILE A 52 15.05 22.70 -43.06
CA ILE A 52 14.00 22.07 -43.85
C ILE A 52 13.71 23.13 -44.88
N GLU A 53 13.97 22.87 -46.16
CA GLU A 53 13.86 23.86 -47.23
C GLU A 53 12.66 24.75 -46.92
N ASN A 54 12.98 25.94 -46.42
CA ASN A 54 11.98 26.84 -45.89
C ASN A 54 11.37 27.41 -47.16
N THR A 55 10.38 26.71 -47.71
CA THR A 55 9.33 27.36 -48.48
C THR A 55 8.94 28.56 -47.63
N ILE A 56 9.33 29.75 -48.09
CA ILE A 56 9.45 30.95 -47.25
C ILE A 56 8.04 31.34 -46.82
N ARG A 57 7.60 30.82 -45.67
CA ARG A 57 6.30 31.12 -45.08
C ARG A 57 6.53 32.06 -43.92
N GLY A 58 5.71 33.12 -43.87
CA GLY A 58 5.74 34.08 -42.79
C GLY A 58 5.34 33.46 -41.45
N LYS A 59 5.79 34.09 -40.35
CA LYS A 59 5.35 33.75 -38.99
C LYS A 59 3.85 34.03 -38.85
N PRO A 60 3.06 33.17 -38.18
CA PRO A 60 1.64 33.43 -37.99
C PRO A 60 1.45 34.69 -37.14
N LYS A 61 0.71 35.67 -37.67
CA LYS A 61 0.50 37.00 -37.06
C LYS A 61 0.05 36.94 -35.59
N SER A 62 -0.67 35.89 -35.20
CA SER A 62 -1.24 35.76 -33.86
C SER A 62 -0.36 35.05 -32.83
N GLY A 63 0.82 34.52 -33.19
CA GLY A 63 1.73 33.81 -32.25
C GLY A 63 1.16 32.55 -31.55
N LYS A 64 -0.09 32.19 -31.83
CA LYS A 64 -0.81 31.06 -31.24
C LYS A 64 -0.23 29.74 -31.74
N PHE A 65 0.26 28.92 -30.81
CA PHE A 65 0.94 27.64 -31.08
C PHE A 65 0.12 26.67 -31.94
N TRP A 66 -1.21 26.69 -31.85
CA TRP A 66 -2.08 25.81 -32.65
C TRP A 66 -2.16 26.17 -34.14
N LYS A 67 -1.60 27.33 -34.54
CA LYS A 67 -1.43 27.72 -35.94
C LYS A 67 -0.04 27.37 -36.49
N GLU A 68 0.82 26.79 -35.67
CA GLU A 68 2.11 26.27 -36.13
C GLU A 68 1.92 25.05 -37.02
N ARG A 69 2.87 24.83 -37.94
CA ARG A 69 2.82 23.67 -38.83
C ARG A 69 3.00 22.41 -38.00
N ARG A 70 1.99 21.54 -37.99
CA ARG A 70 2.16 20.17 -37.49
C ARG A 70 3.03 19.38 -38.45
N ASP A 71 3.96 18.60 -37.91
CA ASP A 71 4.72 17.63 -38.68
C ASP A 71 3.78 16.59 -39.29
N LYS A 72 4.03 16.22 -40.55
CA LYS A 72 3.24 15.18 -41.23
C LYS A 72 3.56 13.84 -40.57
N PHE A 73 2.58 12.95 -40.39
CA PHE A 73 2.83 11.60 -39.88
C PHE A 73 3.86 10.79 -40.69
N SER A 74 4.14 11.19 -41.94
CA SER A 74 5.19 10.62 -42.79
C SER A 74 6.62 11.05 -42.46
N SER A 75 6.82 12.14 -41.70
CA SER A 75 8.16 12.55 -41.24
C SER A 75 8.62 11.78 -40.00
N ILE A 76 7.71 11.06 -39.35
CA ILE A 76 8.05 10.10 -38.30
C ILE A 76 8.74 8.91 -38.96
N ASN A 77 10.07 8.84 -38.81
CA ASN A 77 10.84 7.66 -39.18
C ASN A 77 10.34 6.47 -38.36
N LYS A 78 9.52 5.63 -38.98
CA LYS A 78 9.10 4.33 -38.46
C LYS A 78 10.27 3.36 -38.55
N THR A 79 11.38 3.65 -37.88
CA THR A 79 12.41 2.62 -37.66
C THR A 79 11.72 1.43 -37.02
N LYS A 80 11.94 0.22 -37.55
CA LYS A 80 11.60 -1.01 -36.85
C LYS A 80 12.42 -0.97 -35.56
N GLY A 81 11.86 -0.42 -34.48
CA GLY A 81 12.58 -0.23 -33.21
C GLY A 81 13.27 -1.53 -32.82
N LEU A 82 14.43 -1.46 -32.16
CA LEU A 82 15.24 -2.63 -31.82
C LEU A 82 14.34 -3.68 -31.15
N LYS A 83 13.93 -4.69 -31.92
CA LYS A 83 13.06 -5.74 -31.41
C LYS A 83 13.87 -6.51 -30.39
N GLN A 84 13.37 -6.59 -29.17
CA GLN A 84 14.00 -7.44 -28.17
C GLN A 84 14.05 -8.88 -28.69
N SER A 85 15.22 -9.51 -28.55
CA SER A 85 15.41 -10.94 -28.81
C SER A 85 14.44 -11.77 -27.98
N PHE A 86 14.03 -12.94 -28.48
CA PHE A 86 13.09 -13.83 -27.79
C PHE A 86 13.47 -14.12 -26.34
N LYS A 87 14.75 -14.43 -26.08
CA LYS A 87 15.31 -14.66 -24.73
C LYS A 87 15.08 -13.50 -23.75
N LYS A 88 15.16 -12.25 -24.23
CA LYS A 88 14.90 -11.06 -23.40
C LYS A 88 13.41 -10.93 -23.08
N LYS A 89 12.55 -11.29 -24.03
CA LYS A 89 11.09 -11.28 -23.81
C LYS A 89 10.64 -12.37 -22.84
N THR A 90 11.24 -13.57 -22.90
CA THR A 90 10.92 -14.64 -21.95
C THR A 90 11.37 -14.29 -20.53
N ALA A 91 12.60 -13.78 -20.38
CA ALA A 91 13.10 -13.31 -19.09
C ALA A 91 12.20 -12.23 -18.47
N LEU A 92 11.80 -11.22 -19.26
CA LEU A 92 10.87 -10.19 -18.78
C LEU A 92 9.52 -10.76 -18.34
N ARG A 93 8.94 -11.72 -19.10
CA ARG A 93 7.67 -12.35 -18.72
C ARG A 93 7.78 -13.11 -17.40
N GLU A 94 8.90 -13.80 -17.17
CA GLU A 94 9.15 -14.50 -15.92
C GLU A 94 9.30 -13.53 -14.75
N GLU A 95 10.04 -12.43 -14.93
CA GLU A 95 10.17 -11.38 -13.92
C GLU A 95 8.81 -10.76 -13.58
N TYR A 96 8.02 -10.38 -14.59
CA TYR A 96 6.67 -9.87 -14.37
C TYR A 96 5.78 -10.86 -13.62
N ARG A 97 5.90 -12.16 -13.94
CA ARG A 97 5.15 -13.21 -13.25
C ARG A 97 5.55 -13.28 -11.77
N ARG A 98 6.86 -13.29 -11.47
CA ARG A 98 7.38 -13.30 -10.09
C ARG A 98 6.91 -12.07 -9.30
N VAL A 99 7.04 -10.87 -9.86
CA VAL A 99 6.58 -9.62 -9.22
C VAL A 99 5.07 -9.64 -8.97
N ARG A 100 4.29 -10.17 -9.91
CA ARG A 100 2.84 -10.29 -9.77
C ARG A 100 2.45 -11.27 -8.67
N GLU A 101 3.15 -12.40 -8.56
CA GLU A 101 2.91 -13.39 -7.51
C GLU A 101 3.24 -12.82 -6.13
N LEU A 102 4.39 -12.12 -5.98
CA LEU A 102 4.77 -11.46 -4.73
C LEU A 102 3.78 -10.36 -4.32
N SER A 103 3.36 -9.51 -5.26
CA SER A 103 2.38 -8.45 -4.95
C SER A 103 1.01 -9.03 -4.56
N LYS A 104 0.60 -10.13 -5.19
CA LYS A 104 -0.63 -10.84 -4.82
C LYS A 104 -0.55 -11.43 -3.41
N GLN A 105 0.56 -12.06 -3.04
CA GLN A 105 0.77 -12.60 -1.69
C GLN A 105 0.68 -11.50 -0.62
N ALA A 106 1.36 -10.36 -0.84
CA ALA A 106 1.30 -9.23 0.09
C ALA A 106 -0.12 -8.68 0.28
N LEU A 107 -0.90 -8.57 -0.81
CA LEU A 107 -2.29 -8.13 -0.73
C LEU A 107 -3.20 -9.13 0.00
N GLU A 108 -2.98 -10.43 -0.20
CA GLU A 108 -3.72 -11.49 0.48
C GLU A 108 -3.45 -11.48 1.99
N GLU A 109 -2.20 -11.31 2.42
CA GLU A 109 -1.83 -11.19 3.83
C GLU A 109 -2.51 -9.98 4.50
N LEU A 110 -2.49 -8.81 3.83
CA LEU A 110 -3.17 -7.61 4.32
C LEU A 110 -4.68 -7.83 4.46
N LYS A 111 -5.30 -8.48 3.47
CA LYS A 111 -6.73 -8.81 3.48
C LYS A 111 -7.07 -9.77 4.61
N GLN A 112 -6.28 -10.83 4.80
CA GLN A 112 -6.46 -11.79 5.89
C GLN A 112 -6.36 -11.10 7.26
N LYS A 113 -5.35 -10.25 7.46
CA LYS A 113 -5.19 -9.46 8.70
C LYS A 113 -6.40 -8.56 8.96
N GLN A 114 -6.96 -7.94 7.92
CA GLN A 114 -8.14 -7.08 8.05
C GLN A 114 -9.40 -7.90 8.41
N ILE A 115 -9.59 -9.06 7.79
CA ILE A 115 -10.69 -9.98 8.08
C ILE A 115 -10.60 -10.44 9.55
N GLN A 116 -9.45 -10.93 9.99
CA GLN A 116 -9.23 -11.35 11.37
C GLN A 116 -9.51 -10.21 12.37
N ARG A 117 -9.08 -8.97 12.07
CA ARG A 117 -9.39 -7.82 12.93
C ARG A 117 -10.89 -7.54 13.01
N LYS A 118 -11.62 -7.66 11.89
CA LYS A 118 -13.08 -7.49 11.86
C LYS A 118 -13.79 -8.59 12.63
N GLU A 119 -13.35 -9.83 12.49
CA GLU A 119 -13.91 -10.99 13.21
C GLU A 119 -13.70 -10.85 14.71
N ARG A 120 -12.47 -10.55 15.17
CA ARG A 120 -12.18 -10.28 16.59
C ARG A 120 -13.05 -9.15 17.14
N ARG A 121 -13.26 -8.09 16.37
CA ARG A 121 -14.13 -6.98 16.78
C ARG A 121 -15.59 -7.42 16.91
N LYS A 122 -16.10 -8.18 15.94
CA LYS A 122 -17.47 -8.73 15.99
C LYS A 122 -17.65 -9.65 17.20
N GLU A 123 -16.68 -10.52 17.46
CA GLU A 123 -16.72 -11.42 18.62
C GLU A 123 -16.67 -10.64 19.94
N ASN A 124 -15.80 -9.64 20.05
CA ASN A 124 -15.72 -8.79 21.25
C ASN A 124 -17.03 -8.02 21.50
N ILE A 125 -17.68 -7.52 20.44
CA ILE A 125 -18.97 -6.85 20.54
C ILE A 125 -20.03 -7.83 21.05
N LYS A 126 -20.15 -9.02 20.42
CA LYS A 126 -21.09 -10.07 20.88
C LYS A 126 -20.84 -10.46 22.33
N ARG A 127 -19.58 -10.68 22.71
CA ARG A 127 -19.20 -11.03 24.08
C ARG A 127 -19.52 -9.89 25.06
N ALA A 128 -19.37 -8.64 24.64
CA ALA A 128 -19.73 -7.47 25.45
C ALA A 128 -21.26 -7.38 25.62
N GLU A 129 -22.03 -7.58 24.57
CA GLU A 129 -23.50 -7.62 24.61
C GLU A 129 -24.00 -8.74 25.53
N GLU A 130 -23.42 -9.94 25.43
CA GLU A 130 -23.74 -11.06 26.32
C GLU A 130 -23.36 -10.76 27.78
N LYS A 131 -22.19 -10.15 28.02
CA LYS A 131 -21.77 -9.72 29.36
C LYS A 131 -22.70 -8.65 29.92
N GLN A 132 -23.12 -7.69 29.10
CA GLN A 132 -24.09 -6.67 29.49
C GLN A 132 -25.42 -7.31 29.89
N ARG A 133 -25.95 -8.23 29.07
CA ARG A 133 -27.17 -8.98 29.41
C ARG A 133 -27.02 -9.80 30.68
N LYS A 134 -25.87 -10.46 30.89
CA LYS A 134 -25.60 -11.25 32.11
C LYS A 134 -25.40 -10.40 33.36
N ALA A 135 -24.76 -9.24 33.22
CA ALA A 135 -24.53 -8.31 34.32
C ALA A 135 -25.77 -7.49 34.67
N GLU A 136 -26.76 -7.43 33.77
CA GLU A 136 -28.01 -6.75 34.01
C GLU A 136 -28.86 -7.51 35.04
N ILE A 137 -28.84 -7.02 36.28
CA ILE A 137 -29.68 -7.52 37.36
C ILE A 137 -31.08 -6.91 37.19
N VAL A 138 -32.05 -7.75 36.84
CA VAL A 138 -33.45 -7.35 36.62
C VAL A 138 -34.36 -7.88 37.72
N GLN A 139 -35.36 -7.10 38.10
CA GLN A 139 -36.43 -7.55 38.98
C GLN A 139 -37.67 -7.89 38.15
N VAL A 140 -38.06 -9.16 38.15
CA VAL A 140 -39.27 -9.61 37.44
C VAL A 140 -40.51 -9.14 38.19
N ILE A 141 -41.37 -8.37 37.52
CA ILE A 141 -42.64 -7.88 38.06
C ILE A 141 -43.76 -8.82 37.61
N THR A 142 -44.18 -9.73 38.48
CA THR A 142 -45.25 -10.71 38.19
C THR A 142 -46.65 -10.08 38.23
N ASN A 143 -46.88 -9.09 39.08
CA ASN A 143 -48.18 -8.43 39.23
C ASN A 143 -48.19 -7.02 38.62
N THR A 144 -48.94 -6.86 37.54
CA THR A 144 -49.04 -5.60 36.78
C THR A 144 -49.83 -4.49 37.49
N ALA A 145 -50.66 -4.83 38.48
CA ALA A 145 -51.38 -3.83 39.28
C ALA A 145 -50.42 -2.95 40.09
N LYS A 146 -49.21 -3.44 40.42
CA LYS A 146 -48.17 -2.65 41.09
C LYS A 146 -47.74 -1.44 40.23
N LEU A 147 -47.48 -1.64 38.94
CA LEU A 147 -47.10 -0.56 38.02
C LEU A 147 -48.22 0.48 37.90
N LYS A 148 -49.48 0.04 37.87
CA LYS A 148 -50.65 0.94 37.78
C LYS A 148 -50.83 1.81 39.03
N ARG A 149 -50.35 1.36 40.19
CA ARG A 149 -50.42 2.09 41.47
C ARG A 149 -49.24 3.06 41.69
N MET A 150 -48.17 2.96 40.90
CA MET A 150 -46.98 3.79 41.08
C MET A 150 -47.18 5.23 40.60
N ARG A 151 -46.39 6.15 41.17
CA ARG A 151 -46.40 7.56 40.73
C ARG A 151 -45.77 7.71 39.35
N LYS A 152 -46.29 8.63 38.53
CA LYS A 152 -45.77 8.94 37.18
C LYS A 152 -44.27 9.25 37.15
N LYS A 153 -43.71 9.87 38.19
CA LYS A 153 -42.25 10.14 38.27
C LYS A 153 -41.43 8.85 38.42
N GLN A 154 -41.91 7.86 39.18
CA GLN A 154 -41.20 6.58 39.38
C GLN A 154 -41.22 5.74 38.10
N LEU A 155 -42.34 5.75 37.37
CA LEU A 155 -42.46 5.05 36.09
C LEU A 155 -41.45 5.53 35.03
N ARG A 156 -40.95 6.76 35.12
CA ARG A 156 -39.93 7.30 34.20
C ARG A 156 -38.56 6.63 34.37
N PHE A 157 -38.27 6.08 35.54
CA PHE A 157 -37.00 5.40 35.83
C PHE A 157 -37.02 3.91 35.49
N ILE A 158 -38.20 3.32 35.29
CA ILE A 158 -38.34 1.90 34.96
C ILE A 158 -38.03 1.70 33.47
N GLN A 159 -37.05 0.84 33.20
CA GLN A 159 -36.77 0.34 31.85
C GLN A 159 -37.36 -1.06 31.70
N LYS A 160 -37.96 -1.35 30.54
CA LYS A 160 -38.47 -2.69 30.24
C LYS A 160 -37.34 -3.53 29.64
N ARG A 161 -37.17 -4.76 30.15
CA ARG A 161 -36.18 -5.73 29.69
C ARG A 161 -36.87 -7.07 29.49
N ASP A 162 -36.50 -7.79 28.44
CA ASP A 162 -37.09 -9.09 28.13
C ASP A 162 -36.47 -10.18 29.00
N THR A 163 -37.28 -10.83 29.82
CA THR A 163 -36.88 -11.96 30.68
C THR A 163 -37.64 -13.24 30.35
N ASN A 164 -38.40 -13.26 29.25
CA ASN A 164 -39.28 -14.38 28.87
C ASN A 164 -38.53 -15.72 28.83
N GLU A 165 -37.32 -15.74 28.27
CA GLU A 165 -36.51 -16.97 28.22
C GLU A 165 -36.21 -17.56 29.61
N THR A 166 -35.98 -16.73 30.62
CA THR A 166 -35.73 -17.20 31.99
C THR A 166 -37.00 -17.67 32.68
N VAL A 167 -38.13 -17.03 32.39
CA VAL A 167 -39.43 -17.39 32.96
C VAL A 167 -39.91 -18.72 32.39
N GLU A 168 -39.79 -18.93 31.07
CA GLU A 168 -40.18 -20.19 30.41
C GLU A 168 -39.30 -21.38 30.84
N LYS A 169 -38.01 -21.16 31.14
CA LYS A 169 -37.12 -22.23 31.65
C LYS A 169 -37.44 -22.65 33.09
N ASN A 170 -38.02 -21.75 33.87
CA ASN A 170 -38.34 -21.98 35.28
C ASN A 170 -39.80 -22.41 35.49
N LYS A 171 -40.57 -22.52 34.41
CA LYS A 171 -41.97 -22.93 34.39
C LYS A 171 -42.07 -24.43 34.17
#